data_AF-A0A094B519-F1
#
_entry.id   AF-A0A094B519-F1
#
_cell.length_a   1.000
_cell.length_b   1.000
_cell.length_c   1.000
_cell.angle_alpha   90.00
_cell.angle_beta   90.00
_cell.angle_gamma   90.00
#
_symmetry.space_group_name_H-M   'P 1'
#
loop_
_entity.id
_entity.type
_entity.pdbx_description
1 polymer ?
#
loop_
_entity_poly.entity_id
_entity_poly.type
_entity_poly.pdbx_seq_one_letter_code
_entity_poly.pdbx_strand_id
1 'polypeptide(L)'
;MVSKAPNLTLFRDRDDPGEYTWSPFVVKLEARLRFSHLSYTTQAGTLAASPKGKLPYVRIEEDNGQSTVLSDTELITKSLIKSGSIKDLNANLTPAQAATDLAIRALLEDKLYFLNGHERWITNFYTMRDFGPLSTIPYLPRLLV
;
A
#
# COMPACT_ATOMS: atom_id res chain seq x y z
N MET A 1 -12.21 -25.90 12.41
CA MET A 1 -11.50 -24.93 13.27
C MET A 1 -11.39 -23.64 12.47
N VAL A 2 -11.96 -22.54 12.94
CA VAL A 2 -11.81 -21.25 12.27
C VAL A 2 -10.36 -20.82 12.49
N SER A 3 -9.52 -20.87 11.46
CA SER A 3 -8.16 -20.34 11.57
C SER A 3 -8.27 -18.88 11.96
N LYS A 4 -7.61 -18.50 13.05
CA LYS A 4 -7.54 -17.11 13.48
C LYS A 4 -6.98 -16.29 12.31
N ALA A 5 -7.61 -15.17 11.98
CA ALA A 5 -7.14 -14.32 10.89
C ALA A 5 -5.71 -13.84 11.23
N PRO A 6 -4.77 -13.83 10.27
CA PRO A 6 -3.41 -13.39 10.53
C PRO A 6 -3.39 -11.94 11.00
N ASN A 7 -2.46 -11.60 11.90
CA ASN A 7 -2.31 -10.22 12.34
C ASN A 7 -1.57 -9.44 11.24
N LEU A 8 -2.27 -8.48 10.64
CA LEU A 8 -1.79 -7.70 9.50
C LEU A 8 -1.46 -6.28 9.95
N THR A 9 -0.19 -5.89 9.83
CA THR A 9 0.25 -4.49 10.00
C THR A 9 0.58 -3.90 8.63
N LEU A 10 -0.10 -2.82 8.26
CA LEU A 10 0.15 -2.04 7.06
C LEU A 10 1.09 -0.87 7.37
N PHE A 11 2.22 -0.83 6.68
CA PHE A 11 3.17 0.27 6.75
C PHE A 11 2.91 1.28 5.64
N ARG A 12 2.67 2.52 6.05
CA ARG A 12 2.33 3.64 5.17
C ARG A 12 3.19 4.86 5.49
N ASP A 13 2.96 5.97 4.81
CA ASP A 13 3.74 7.20 4.94
C ASP A 13 3.57 7.90 6.30
N ARG A 14 2.44 7.70 6.99
CA ARG A 14 2.11 8.37 8.26
C ARG A 14 1.31 7.48 9.20
N ASP A 15 1.41 7.69 10.51
CA ASP A 15 0.64 6.93 11.50
C ASP A 15 -0.66 7.64 11.91
N ASP A 16 -1.57 7.80 10.95
CA ASP A 16 -2.86 8.51 11.10
C ASP A 16 -4.04 7.56 10.71
N PRO A 17 -4.34 6.50 11.50
CA PRO A 17 -5.26 5.44 11.10
C PRO A 17 -6.62 5.96 10.62
N GLY A 18 -7.10 5.43 9.49
CA GLY A 18 -8.39 5.82 8.90
C GLY A 18 -8.31 6.99 7.93
N GLU A 19 -7.29 7.84 8.02
CA GLU A 19 -7.11 8.95 7.08
C GLU A 19 -6.55 8.50 5.73
N TYR A 20 -6.94 9.22 4.68
CA TYR A 20 -6.38 9.05 3.34
C TYR A 20 -4.94 9.53 3.31
N THR A 21 -4.12 8.85 2.52
CA THR A 21 -2.73 9.25 2.30
C THR A 21 -2.52 9.73 0.87
N TRP A 22 -1.42 10.44 0.65
CA TRP A 22 -1.10 11.00 -0.67
C TRP A 22 -0.56 9.96 -1.66
N SER A 23 -0.24 8.75 -1.18
CA SER A 23 0.23 7.67 -2.02
C SER A 23 -0.96 6.87 -2.60
N PRO A 24 -1.17 6.89 -3.94
CA PRO A 24 -2.27 6.15 -4.54
C PRO A 24 -2.17 4.64 -4.29
N PHE A 25 -0.95 4.11 -4.11
CA PHE A 25 -0.72 2.70 -3.81
C PHE A 25 -1.14 2.33 -2.38
N VAL A 26 -0.92 3.21 -1.40
CA VAL A 26 -1.40 3.00 -0.03
C VAL A 26 -2.92 2.99 -0.03
N VAL A 27 -3.53 3.99 -0.67
CA VAL A 27 -5.00 4.12 -0.77
C VAL A 27 -5.62 2.91 -1.46
N LYS A 28 -5.04 2.44 -2.57
CA LYS A 28 -5.47 1.22 -3.29
C LYS A 28 -5.47 0.00 -2.38
N LEU A 29 -4.40 -0.21 -1.61
CA LEU A 29 -4.28 -1.37 -0.73
C LEU A 29 -5.25 -1.28 0.46
N GLU A 30 -5.33 -0.12 1.13
CA GLU A 30 -6.29 0.09 2.22
C GLU A 30 -7.73 -0.11 1.75
N ALA A 31 -8.10 0.39 0.57
CA ALA A 31 -9.43 0.16 0.02
C ALA A 31 -9.72 -1.35 -0.13
N ARG A 32 -8.75 -2.12 -0.65
CA ARG A 32 -8.90 -3.57 -0.78
C ARG A 32 -9.08 -4.27 0.57
N LEU A 33 -8.29 -3.89 1.57
CA LEU A 33 -8.38 -4.45 2.93
C LEU A 33 -9.73 -4.12 3.57
N ARG A 34 -10.17 -2.86 3.49
CA ARG A 34 -11.48 -2.41 4.00
C ARG A 34 -12.64 -3.14 3.32
N PHE A 35 -12.61 -3.30 2.00
CA PHE A 35 -13.64 -4.04 1.27
C PHE A 35 -13.68 -5.53 1.61
N SER A 36 -12.56 -6.10 2.05
CA SER A 36 -12.51 -7.50 2.53
C SER A 36 -12.94 -7.68 3.98
N HIS A 37 -13.21 -6.58 4.73
CA HIS A 37 -13.44 -6.60 6.17
C HIS A 37 -12.33 -7.32 6.97
N LEU A 38 -11.10 -7.33 6.43
CA LEU A 38 -9.95 -7.89 7.13
C LEU A 38 -9.48 -6.87 8.17
N SER A 39 -9.34 -7.29 9.43
CA SER A 39 -8.77 -6.45 10.47
C SER A 39 -7.29 -6.21 10.21
N TYR A 40 -6.86 -4.95 10.25
CA TYR A 40 -5.47 -4.56 10.10
C TYR A 40 -5.15 -3.36 10.98
N THR A 41 -3.89 -3.21 11.36
CA THR A 41 -3.35 -2.00 11.99
C THR A 41 -2.53 -1.22 10.99
N THR A 42 -2.42 0.09 11.16
CA THR A 42 -1.53 0.94 10.38
C THR A 42 -0.35 1.38 11.24
N GLN A 43 0.81 1.54 10.62
CA GLN A 43 2.00 2.14 11.24
C GLN A 43 2.74 3.00 10.21
N ALA A 44 3.49 4.00 10.68
CA ALA A 44 4.45 4.69 9.84
C ALA A 44 5.60 3.74 9.45
N GLY A 45 5.84 3.59 8.14
CA GLY A 45 6.92 2.79 7.58
C GLY A 45 8.03 3.64 7.00
N THR A 46 9.24 3.07 6.96
CA THR A 46 10.38 3.70 6.28
C THR A 46 10.70 2.95 4.99
N LEU A 47 11.22 3.67 3.99
CA LEU A 47 11.63 3.03 2.72
C LEU A 47 12.73 1.98 2.95
N ALA A 48 13.64 2.21 3.89
CA ALA A 48 14.72 1.29 4.22
C ALA A 48 14.22 -0.05 4.82
N ALA A 49 13.09 -0.03 5.54
CA ALA A 49 12.49 -1.24 6.10
C ALA A 49 11.66 -2.04 5.09
N SER A 50 11.34 -1.46 3.94
CA SER A 50 10.61 -2.14 2.86
C SER A 50 11.56 -3.02 2.04
N PRO A 51 11.25 -4.32 1.83
CA PRO A 51 11.99 -5.20 0.92
C PRO A 51 12.31 -4.61 -0.46
N LYS A 52 11.38 -3.83 -1.04
CA LYS A 52 11.55 -3.17 -2.34
C LYS A 52 11.89 -1.68 -2.29
N GLY A 53 12.17 -1.12 -1.11
CA GLY A 53 12.40 0.33 -0.97
C GLY A 53 11.18 1.21 -1.28
N LYS A 54 9.95 0.71 -1.14
CA LYS A 54 8.71 1.38 -1.55
C LYS A 54 7.59 1.20 -0.52
N LEU A 55 6.76 2.23 -0.37
CA LEU A 55 5.50 2.15 0.36
C LEU A 55 4.32 1.88 -0.60
N PRO A 56 3.26 1.21 -0.16
CA PRO A 56 3.12 0.49 1.11
C PRO A 56 3.87 -0.85 1.11
N TYR A 57 4.10 -1.36 2.32
CA TYR A 57 4.43 -2.77 2.57
C TYR A 57 3.62 -3.27 3.78
N VAL A 58 3.47 -4.58 3.92
CA VAL A 58 2.76 -5.19 5.06
C VAL A 58 3.66 -6.15 5.79
N ARG A 59 3.42 -6.29 7.10
CA ARG A 59 3.89 -7.42 7.90
C ARG A 59 2.70 -8.30 8.22
N ILE A 60 2.84 -9.59 7.93
CA ILE A 60 1.85 -10.62 8.22
C ILE A 60 2.46 -11.51 9.30
N GLU A 61 1.84 -11.56 10.47
CA GLU A 61 2.24 -12.43 11.57
C GLU A 61 1.26 -13.61 11.65
N GLU A 62 1.81 -14.82 11.53
CA GLU A 62 1.09 -16.08 11.64
C GLU A 62 1.08 -16.59 13.09
N ASP A 63 0.11 -17.45 13.42
CA ASP A 63 -0.03 -18.04 14.77
C ASP A 63 1.18 -18.88 15.20
N ASN A 64 1.97 -19.38 14.26
CA ASN A 64 3.20 -20.14 14.50
C ASN A 64 4.40 -19.24 14.87
N GLY A 65 4.20 -17.91 14.96
CA GLY A 65 5.25 -16.93 15.24
C GLY A 65 6.10 -16.53 14.02
N GLN A 66 5.80 -17.06 12.82
CA GLN A 66 6.44 -16.61 11.59
C GLN A 66 5.89 -15.24 11.19
N SER A 67 6.80 -14.35 10.77
CA SER A 67 6.47 -13.02 10.27
C SER A 67 7.01 -12.87 8.86
N THR A 68 6.14 -12.54 7.91
CA THR A 68 6.51 -12.26 6.53
C THR A 68 6.29 -10.79 6.22
N VAL A 69 7.27 -10.14 5.58
CA VAL A 69 7.15 -8.77 5.10
C VAL A 69 7.00 -8.79 3.58
N LEU A 70 5.93 -8.19 3.08
CA LEU A 70 5.64 -8.09 1.65
C LEU A 70 5.55 -6.63 1.23
N SER A 71 6.32 -6.24 0.21
CA SER A 71 6.14 -4.98 -0.49
C SER A 71 5.34 -5.19 -1.77
N ASP A 72 4.88 -4.10 -2.39
CA ASP A 72 4.15 -4.06 -3.67
C ASP A 72 2.68 -4.48 -3.54
N THR A 73 1.77 -3.54 -3.84
CA THR A 73 0.33 -3.73 -3.63
C THR A 73 -0.25 -4.91 -4.39
N GLU A 74 0.27 -5.22 -5.58
CA GLU A 74 -0.20 -6.34 -6.39
C GLU A 74 0.28 -7.67 -5.78
N LEU A 75 1.54 -7.73 -5.36
CA LEU A 75 2.10 -8.92 -4.70
C LEU A 75 1.40 -9.19 -3.37
N ILE A 76 1.21 -8.15 -2.55
CA ILE A 76 0.51 -8.23 -1.27
C ILE A 76 -0.91 -8.78 -1.49
N THR A 77 -1.66 -8.19 -2.42
CA THR A 77 -3.04 -8.60 -2.71
C THR A 77 -3.09 -10.05 -3.18
N LYS A 78 -2.19 -10.46 -4.09
CA LYS A 78 -2.09 -11.85 -4.57
C LYS A 78 -1.76 -12.83 -3.45
N SER A 79 -0.84 -12.48 -2.56
CA SER A 79 -0.48 -13.32 -1.42
C SER A 79 -1.65 -13.49 -0.44
N LEU A 80 -2.37 -12.41 -0.13
CA LEU A 80 -3.55 -12.45 0.75
C LEU A 80 -4.73 -13.23 0.14
N ILE A 81 -4.90 -13.18 -1.18
CA ILE A 81 -5.88 -14.01 -1.89
C ILE A 81 -5.46 -15.48 -1.82
N LYS A 82 -4.18 -15.77 -2.10
CA LYS A 82 -3.64 -17.14 -2.10
C LYS A 82 -3.73 -17.79 -0.71
N SER A 83 -3.54 -17.03 0.36
CA SER A 83 -3.70 -17.51 1.74
C SER A 83 -5.17 -17.66 2.16
N GLY A 84 -6.13 -17.19 1.35
CA GLY A 84 -7.55 -17.16 1.70
C GLY A 84 -7.92 -16.07 2.71
N SER A 85 -7.00 -15.15 3.03
CA SER A 85 -7.24 -14.05 3.98
C SER A 85 -8.21 -13.00 3.44
N ILE A 86 -8.24 -12.81 2.12
CA ILE A 86 -9.21 -11.93 1.45
C ILE A 86 -9.80 -12.61 0.21
N LYS A 87 -11.02 -12.22 -0.16
CA LYS A 87 -11.66 -12.68 -1.39
C LYS A 87 -11.03 -12.03 -2.62
N ASP A 88 -10.93 -12.80 -3.71
CA ASP A 88 -10.63 -12.23 -5.01
C ASP A 88 -11.89 -11.57 -5.62
N LEU A 89 -11.91 -10.24 -5.69
CA LEU A 89 -12.97 -9.47 -6.35
C LEU A 89 -12.99 -9.70 -7.87
N ASN A 90 -11.88 -10.12 -8.46
CA ASN A 90 -11.73 -10.28 -9.90
C ASN A 90 -11.97 -11.73 -10.38
N ALA A 91 -12.30 -12.65 -9.46
CA ALA A 91 -12.42 -14.09 -9.76
C ALA A 91 -13.46 -14.42 -10.85
N ASN A 92 -14.50 -13.59 -10.99
CA ASN A 92 -15.61 -13.83 -11.92
C ASN A 92 -15.51 -13.00 -13.21
N LEU A 93 -14.38 -12.34 -13.46
CA LEU A 93 -14.21 -11.57 -14.69
C LEU A 93 -14.04 -12.51 -15.89
N THR A 94 -14.75 -12.21 -16.97
CA THR A 94 -14.49 -12.82 -18.29
C THR A 94 -13.09 -12.43 -18.78
N PRO A 95 -12.49 -13.17 -19.74
CA PRO A 95 -11.19 -12.81 -20.29
C PRO A 95 -11.11 -11.37 -20.83
N ALA A 96 -12.18 -10.88 -21.47
CA ALA A 96 -12.24 -9.51 -21.97
C ALA A 96 -12.29 -8.47 -20.82
N GLN A 97 -13.02 -8.76 -19.75
CA GLN A 97 -13.06 -7.89 -18.57
C GLN A 97 -11.74 -7.89 -17.81
N ALA A 98 -11.07 -9.05 -17.69
CA ALA A 98 -9.75 -9.15 -17.07
C ALA A 98 -8.68 -8.37 -17.87
N ALA A 99 -8.75 -8.41 -19.20
CA ALA A 99 -7.88 -7.59 -20.06
C ALA A 99 -8.15 -6.09 -19.86
N THR A 100 -9.42 -5.71 -19.72
CA THR A 100 -9.82 -4.31 -19.46
C THR A 100 -9.34 -3.84 -18.08
N ASP A 101 -9.49 -4.66 -17.03
CA ASP A 101 -8.95 -4.40 -15.68
C ASP A 101 -7.43 -4.16 -15.73
N LEU A 102 -6.69 -5.04 -16.40
CA LEU A 102 -5.25 -4.90 -16.55
C LEU A 102 -4.87 -3.61 -17.29
N ALA A 103 -5.58 -3.27 -18.37
CA ALA A 103 -5.35 -2.05 -19.13
C ALA A 103 -5.59 -0.79 -18.29
N ILE A 104 -6.66 -0.75 -17.49
CA ILE A 104 -6.98 0.36 -16.60
C ILE A 104 -5.90 0.51 -15.51
N ARG A 105 -5.51 -0.59 -14.87
CA ARG A 105 -4.42 -0.58 -13.87
C ARG A 105 -3.11 -0.10 -14.47
N ALA A 106 -2.72 -0.60 -15.63
CA ALA A 106 -1.50 -0.16 -16.32
C ALA A 106 -1.55 1.33 -16.68
N LEU A 107 -2.67 1.82 -17.20
CA LEU A 107 -2.85 3.24 -17.50
C LEU A 107 -2.69 4.11 -16.25
N LEU A 108 -3.36 3.76 -15.15
CA LEU A 108 -3.35 4.55 -13.93
C LEU A 108 -2.00 4.50 -13.21
N GLU A 109 -1.40 3.32 -13.09
CA GLU A 109 -0.20 3.09 -12.29
C GLU A 109 1.10 3.40 -13.04
N ASP A 110 1.13 3.26 -14.37
CA ASP A 110 2.35 3.43 -15.17
C ASP A 110 2.35 4.73 -16.00
N LYS A 111 1.18 5.22 -16.45
CA LYS A 111 1.12 6.44 -17.29
C LYS A 111 0.62 7.66 -16.53
N LEU A 112 -0.54 7.56 -15.90
CA LEU A 112 -1.17 8.70 -15.21
C LEU A 112 -0.57 8.96 -13.83
N TYR A 113 0.17 8.00 -13.26
CA TYR A 113 0.89 8.19 -12.01
C TYR A 113 1.80 9.43 -12.01
N PHE A 114 2.43 9.74 -13.15
CA PHE A 114 3.31 10.91 -13.26
C PHE A 114 2.58 12.25 -13.08
N LEU A 115 1.27 12.31 -13.34
CA LEU A 115 0.47 13.50 -13.03
C LEU A 115 0.34 13.72 -11.52
N ASN A 116 0.09 12.63 -10.77
CA ASN A 116 0.12 12.67 -9.31
C ASN A 116 1.53 13.01 -8.78
N GLY A 117 2.57 12.47 -9.43
CA GLY A 117 3.96 12.80 -9.12
C GLY A 117 4.27 14.28 -9.31
N HIS A 118 3.86 14.87 -10.43
CA HIS A 118 4.01 16.30 -10.70
C HIS A 118 3.29 17.14 -9.65
N GLU A 119 2.02 16.84 -9.37
CA GLU A 119 1.24 17.60 -8.40
C GLU A 119 1.87 17.57 -7.01
N ARG A 120 2.38 16.42 -6.60
CA ARG A 120 2.99 16.23 -5.28
C ARG A 120 4.36 16.86 -5.18
N TRP A 121 5.25 16.55 -6.11
CA TRP A 121 6.68 16.84 -5.96
C TRP A 121 7.14 18.08 -6.72
N ILE A 122 6.31 18.64 -7.60
CA ILE A 122 6.60 19.89 -8.32
C ILE A 122 5.67 21.01 -7.83
N THR A 123 4.35 20.84 -8.00
CA THR A 123 3.38 21.89 -7.62
C THR A 123 3.35 22.13 -6.11
N ASN A 124 3.34 21.05 -5.30
CA ASN A 124 3.13 21.12 -3.85
C ASN A 124 4.33 20.59 -3.05
N PHE A 125 5.55 20.84 -3.53
CA PHE A 125 6.77 20.26 -2.98
C PHE A 125 6.90 20.44 -1.46
N TYR A 126 6.75 21.66 -0.93
CA TYR A 126 6.91 21.92 0.51
C TYR A 126 5.87 21.19 1.36
N THR A 127 4.62 21.12 0.90
CA THR A 127 3.57 20.34 1.55
C THR A 127 3.95 18.85 1.60
N MET A 128 4.45 18.28 0.50
CA MET A 128 4.87 16.87 0.47
C MET A 128 6.15 16.60 1.26
N ARG A 129 7.06 17.58 1.33
CA ARG A 129 8.28 17.48 2.12
C ARG A 129 7.95 17.45 3.62
N ASP A 130 7.05 18.32 4.06
CA ASP A 130 6.78 18.54 5.48
C ASP A 130 5.69 17.62 6.04
N PHE A 131 4.71 17.25 5.20
CA PHE A 131 3.56 16.44 5.58
C PHE A 131 3.43 15.13 4.79
N GLY A 132 4.26 14.87 3.78
CA GLY A 132 4.24 13.63 3.02
C GLY A 132 5.25 12.59 3.55
N PRO A 133 5.67 11.63 2.72
CA PRO A 133 6.61 10.57 3.12
C PRO A 133 7.95 11.07 3.67
N LEU A 134 8.40 12.25 3.24
CA LEU A 134 9.66 12.85 3.73
C LEU A 134 9.53 13.46 5.13
N SER A 135 8.31 13.56 5.69
CA SER A 135 8.11 14.01 7.07
C SER A 135 8.72 13.05 8.10
N THR A 136 9.02 11.82 7.68
CA THR A 136 9.74 10.81 8.48
C THR A 136 11.23 11.11 8.63
N ILE A 137 11.81 11.95 7.77
CA ILE A 137 13.22 12.35 7.83
C ILE A 137 13.37 13.46 8.88
N PRO A 138 14.37 13.41 9.80
CA PRO A 138 14.61 14.49 10.76
C PRO A 138 14.74 15.87 10.09
N TYR A 139 14.38 16.93 10.82
CA TYR A 139 14.25 18.28 10.25
C TYR A 139 15.54 18.80 9.59
N LEU A 140 16.71 18.60 10.22
CA LEU A 140 17.97 19.12 9.70
C LEU A 140 18.35 18.53 8.32
N PRO A 141 18.40 17.20 8.13
CA PRO A 141 18.60 16.61 6.80
C PRO A 141 17.55 17.03 5.77
N ARG A 142 16.31 17.30 6.19
CA ARG A 142 15.21 17.70 5.31
C ARG A 142 15.41 19.07 4.66
N LEU A 143 16.28 19.93 5.21
CA LEU A 143 16.61 21.24 4.62
C LEU A 143 17.44 21.13 3.35
N LEU A 144 18.08 19.98 3.12
CA LEU A 144 18.94 19.71 1.96
C LEU A 144 18.20 19.00 0.82
N VAL A 145 16.92 18.66 1.04
CA VAL A 145 16.06 17.96 0.08
C VAL A 145 15.03 18.92 -0.48
#